data_AF-A0A957V825-F1
#
_entry.id   AF-A0A957V825-F1
#
_cell.length_a   1.000
_cell.length_b   1.000
_cell.length_c   1.000
_cell.angle_alpha   90.00
_cell.angle_beta   90.00
_cell.angle_gamma   90.00
#
_symmetry.space_group_name_H-M   'P 1'
#
loop_
_entity.id
_entity.type
_entity.pdbx_description
1 polymer ?
#
loop_
_entity_poly.entity_id
_entity_poly.type
_entity_poly.pdbx_seq_one_letter_code
_entity_poly.pdbx_strand_id
1 'polypeptide(L)'
;MHDLLAFLAEQMIDLNKRKQAEVQRFLGWLEGRLAIIPKNGATGIDSLTGKTILQSYLGDYQKGEPARPWADFYYRLHQNRRRFHASLEEVKGEIEREYEASLAVLLPIKLQLASTDTLIDKIVYQLYGLTDAEIEIIECPQYEQALADAKQQVLGDKELTDDDARADALAEKTLVARQRLQERVNLAVDEAALAEALSGVEWLTDEARTFLVGAEYDLRTRPAQLDFSATVVAYAKAVEQMLGKRLFERFRTESGATAGDCKNKFLQEFMDDKRHLTLGSMSIIVQSSKETALRAYADRVYVQADATIFGDEGVAGLLADKANIELRNRAAHDTVLTRDDALQARAWALAILERL
;
A
#
# COMPACT_ATOMS: atom_id res chain seq x y z
N MET A 1 26.57 23.46 7.46
CA MET A 1 25.49 22.52 7.88
C MET A 1 24.37 23.24 8.64
N HIS A 2 24.67 24.07 9.66
CA HIS A 2 23.63 24.86 10.34
C HIS A 2 22.82 25.77 9.41
N ASP A 3 23.47 26.43 8.44
CA ASP A 3 22.78 27.27 7.44
C ASP A 3 21.86 26.46 6.52
N LEU A 4 22.21 25.20 6.24
CA LEU A 4 21.38 24.29 5.45
C LEU A 4 20.15 23.85 6.25
N LEU A 5 20.29 23.51 7.53
CA LEU A 5 19.14 23.19 8.39
C LEU A 5 18.20 24.39 8.54
N ALA A 6 18.73 25.59 8.73
CA ALA A 6 17.92 26.81 8.80
C ALA A 6 17.14 27.03 7.50
N PHE A 7 17.80 26.85 6.35
CA PHE A 7 17.16 26.89 5.04
C PHE A 7 16.05 25.84 4.89
N LEU A 8 16.30 24.58 5.26
CA LEU A 8 15.30 23.51 5.16
C LEU A 8 14.11 23.74 6.10
N ALA A 9 14.34 24.26 7.31
CA ALA A 9 13.27 24.64 8.23
C ALA A 9 12.40 25.77 7.65
N GLU A 10 13.01 26.77 7.01
CA GLU A 10 12.28 27.84 6.32
C GLU A 10 11.45 27.29 5.15
N GLN A 11 12.02 26.36 4.36
CA GLN A 11 11.28 25.66 3.30
C GLN A 11 10.09 24.87 3.85
N MET A 12 10.23 24.16 4.96
CA MET A 12 9.10 23.47 5.60
C MET A 12 7.99 24.44 6.03
N ILE A 13 8.35 25.62 6.53
CA ILE A 13 7.38 26.66 6.90
C ILE A 13 6.62 27.16 5.67
N ASP A 14 7.33 27.47 4.57
CA ASP A 14 6.70 27.91 3.32
C ASP A 14 5.78 26.84 2.73
N LEU A 15 6.24 25.59 2.65
CA LEU A 15 5.44 24.46 2.17
C LEU A 15 4.19 24.26 3.01
N ASN A 16 4.29 24.34 4.35
CA ASN A 16 3.12 24.24 5.21
C ASN A 16 2.16 25.41 5.03
N LYS A 17 2.65 26.64 4.84
CA LYS A 17 1.79 27.80 4.53
C LYS A 17 1.03 27.60 3.22
N ARG A 18 1.71 27.15 2.16
CA ARG A 18 1.11 26.86 0.85
C ARG A 18 0.09 25.74 0.93
N LYS A 19 0.41 24.65 1.64
CA LYS A 19 -0.51 23.54 1.93
C LYS A 19 -1.78 24.05 2.60
N GLN A 20 -1.64 24.82 3.69
CA GLN A 20 -2.78 25.34 4.44
C GLN A 20 -3.61 26.31 3.60
N ALA A 21 -2.98 27.19 2.82
CA ALA A 21 -3.68 28.12 1.93
C ALA A 21 -4.56 27.39 0.91
N GLU A 22 -4.04 26.35 0.27
CA GLU A 22 -4.80 25.57 -0.72
C GLU A 22 -5.93 24.75 -0.08
N VAL A 23 -5.68 24.12 1.08
CA VAL A 23 -6.74 23.42 1.82
C VAL A 23 -7.87 24.39 2.20
N GLN A 24 -7.54 25.57 2.73
CA GLN A 24 -8.55 26.57 3.09
C GLN A 24 -9.29 27.10 1.87
N ARG A 25 -8.59 27.32 0.75
CA ARG A 25 -9.19 27.74 -0.52
C ARG A 25 -10.22 26.72 -1.01
N PHE A 26 -9.85 25.44 -1.09
CA PHE A 26 -10.75 24.37 -1.54
C PHE A 26 -11.95 24.19 -0.61
N LEU A 27 -11.71 24.07 0.70
CA LEU A 27 -12.79 23.85 1.66
C LEU A 27 -13.73 25.06 1.73
N GLY A 28 -13.21 26.28 1.69
CA GLY A 28 -14.03 27.50 1.63
C GLY A 28 -14.85 27.60 0.34
N TRP A 29 -14.27 27.24 -0.81
CA TRP A 29 -15.03 27.14 -2.06
C TRP A 29 -16.15 26.10 -1.95
N LEU A 30 -15.88 24.93 -1.37
CA LEU A 30 -16.84 23.84 -1.21
C LEU A 30 -18.01 24.25 -0.31
N GLU A 31 -17.72 24.92 0.81
CA GLU A 31 -18.72 25.48 1.72
C GLU A 31 -19.65 26.47 1.02
N GLY A 32 -19.07 27.36 0.20
CA GLY A 32 -19.82 28.31 -0.61
C GLY A 32 -20.65 27.63 -1.69
N ARG A 33 -20.09 26.63 -2.38
CA ARG A 33 -20.76 25.93 -3.48
C ARG A 33 -21.96 25.11 -2.99
N LEU A 34 -21.83 24.46 -1.84
CA LEU A 34 -22.89 23.65 -1.23
C LEU A 34 -23.89 24.50 -0.43
N ALA A 35 -23.51 25.71 -0.03
CA ALA A 35 -24.26 26.59 0.86
C ALA A 35 -24.77 25.81 2.09
N ILE A 36 -23.81 25.36 2.92
CA ILE A 36 -24.07 24.42 4.02
C ILE A 36 -24.89 25.09 5.12
N ILE A 37 -26.02 24.47 5.48
CA ILE A 37 -26.92 24.94 6.54
C ILE A 37 -26.22 24.76 7.91
N PRO A 38 -26.13 25.77 8.79
CA PRO A 38 -25.54 25.62 10.13
C PRO A 38 -26.26 24.60 11.05
N LYS A 39 -25.61 24.16 12.13
CA LYS A 39 -26.23 23.31 13.19
C LYS A 39 -25.54 23.50 14.53
N ASN A 40 -26.33 23.68 15.59
CA ASN A 40 -25.85 23.75 16.97
C ASN A 40 -24.68 24.75 17.16
N GLY A 41 -24.72 25.90 16.45
CA GLY A 41 -23.67 26.92 16.50
C GLY A 41 -22.45 26.65 15.61
N ALA A 42 -22.34 25.48 14.96
CA ALA A 42 -21.31 25.19 13.98
C ALA A 42 -21.76 25.56 12.55
N THR A 43 -20.84 26.09 11.75
CA THR A 43 -21.04 26.53 10.36
C THR A 43 -20.15 25.74 9.40
N GLY A 44 -20.47 25.79 8.09
CA GLY A 44 -19.62 25.18 7.07
C GLY A 44 -19.44 23.67 7.25
N ILE A 45 -18.26 23.17 6.86
CA ILE A 45 -17.86 21.77 7.02
C ILE A 45 -17.84 21.36 8.49
N ASP A 46 -17.55 22.28 9.41
CA ASP A 46 -17.55 22.00 10.85
C ASP A 46 -18.91 21.59 11.41
N SER A 47 -19.99 21.87 10.67
CA SER A 47 -21.36 21.47 11.02
C SER A 47 -21.75 20.07 10.53
N LEU A 48 -20.88 19.41 9.76
CA LEU A 48 -21.15 18.13 9.11
C LEU A 48 -20.72 16.94 9.97
N THR A 49 -21.45 15.83 9.83
CA THR A 49 -20.99 14.55 10.36
C THR A 49 -19.82 14.05 9.51
N GLY A 50 -18.75 13.57 10.16
CA GLY A 50 -17.54 13.13 9.46
C GLY A 50 -16.63 14.28 9.01
N LYS A 51 -16.78 15.48 9.58
CA LYS A 51 -15.99 16.66 9.23
C LYS A 51 -14.48 16.45 9.19
N THR A 52 -13.93 15.68 10.13
CA THR A 52 -12.49 15.40 10.19
C THR A 52 -12.03 14.69 8.93
N ILE A 53 -12.83 13.75 8.40
CA ILE A 53 -12.54 13.02 7.16
C ILE A 53 -12.55 13.97 5.95
N LEU A 54 -13.52 14.90 5.91
CA LEU A 54 -13.60 15.91 4.84
C LEU A 54 -12.44 16.91 4.92
N GLN A 55 -12.06 17.32 6.13
CA GLN A 55 -10.95 18.25 6.38
C GLN A 55 -9.58 17.60 6.12
N SER A 56 -9.44 16.29 6.36
CA SER A 56 -8.20 15.53 6.16
C SER A 56 -8.14 14.80 4.82
N TYR A 57 -8.79 15.34 3.77
CA TYR A 57 -8.86 14.68 2.46
C TYR A 57 -7.49 14.49 1.77
N LEU A 58 -6.50 15.33 2.07
CA LEU A 58 -5.12 15.15 1.57
C LEU A 58 -4.40 13.96 2.23
N GLY A 59 -4.87 13.52 3.40
CA GLY A 59 -4.14 12.62 4.29
C GLY A 59 -2.94 13.29 4.96
N ASP A 60 -2.11 12.48 5.60
CA ASP A 60 -0.98 12.89 6.43
C ASP A 60 0.28 12.14 5.99
N TYR A 61 1.31 12.88 5.57
CA TYR A 61 2.56 12.27 5.11
C TYR A 61 3.36 11.63 6.25
N GLN A 62 3.25 12.16 7.48
CA GLN A 62 4.00 11.63 8.63
C GLN A 62 3.45 10.27 9.07
N LYS A 63 2.17 10.02 8.79
CA LYS A 63 1.47 8.75 9.06
C LYS A 63 1.33 7.86 7.83
N GLY A 64 1.83 8.29 6.68
CA GLY A 64 1.65 7.59 5.41
C GLY A 64 0.20 7.47 4.93
N GLU A 65 -0.70 8.31 5.43
CA GLU A 65 -2.10 8.29 5.00
C GLU A 65 -2.21 8.91 3.60
N PRO A 66 -2.70 8.18 2.57
CA PRO A 66 -2.85 8.72 1.22
C PRO A 66 -3.95 9.79 1.16
N ALA A 67 -4.01 10.50 0.02
CA ALA A 67 -5.18 11.33 -0.25
C ALA A 67 -6.42 10.44 -0.39
N ARG A 68 -7.57 10.94 0.08
CA ARG A 68 -8.81 10.19 0.05
C ARG A 68 -9.24 9.94 -1.40
N PRO A 69 -9.70 8.74 -1.75
CA PRO A 69 -10.36 8.54 -3.03
C PRO A 69 -11.58 9.45 -3.16
N TRP A 70 -11.83 9.93 -4.38
CA TRP A 70 -12.99 10.77 -4.66
C TRP A 70 -14.31 10.11 -4.25
N ALA A 71 -14.47 8.81 -4.51
CA ALA A 71 -15.67 8.06 -4.15
C ALA A 71 -15.98 8.15 -2.65
N ASP A 72 -14.95 8.01 -1.80
CA ASP A 72 -15.09 8.10 -0.34
C ASP A 72 -15.42 9.51 0.11
N PHE A 73 -14.72 10.51 -0.45
CA PHE A 73 -14.97 11.92 -0.16
C PHE A 73 -16.41 12.30 -0.53
N TYR A 74 -16.86 11.93 -1.73
CA TYR A 74 -18.22 12.16 -2.21
C TYR A 74 -19.25 11.41 -1.36
N TYR A 75 -18.97 10.18 -0.95
CA TYR A 75 -19.85 9.43 -0.05
C TYR A 75 -20.06 10.18 1.27
N ARG A 76 -19.02 10.74 1.87
CA ARG A 76 -19.14 11.55 3.10
C ARG A 76 -19.96 12.83 2.88
N LEU A 77 -19.86 13.46 1.72
CA LEU A 77 -20.77 14.56 1.36
C LEU A 77 -22.22 14.07 1.21
N HIS A 78 -22.43 12.94 0.54
CA HIS A 78 -23.76 12.36 0.34
C HIS A 78 -24.45 11.97 1.67
N GLN A 79 -23.70 11.52 2.68
CA GLN A 79 -24.22 11.30 4.03
C GLN A 79 -24.83 12.58 4.64
N ASN A 80 -24.31 13.74 4.26
CA ASN A 80 -24.74 15.05 4.71
C ASN A 80 -25.70 15.78 3.75
N ARG A 81 -26.09 15.19 2.61
CA ARG A 81 -26.83 15.87 1.51
C ARG A 81 -28.07 16.69 1.91
N ARG A 82 -28.78 16.31 2.98
CA ARG A 82 -29.95 17.06 3.51
C ARG A 82 -29.57 18.42 4.13
N ARG A 83 -28.28 18.70 4.25
CA ARG A 83 -27.69 19.89 4.88
C ARG A 83 -27.23 20.92 3.86
N PHE A 84 -27.34 20.61 2.57
CA PHE A 84 -26.89 21.49 1.48
C PHE A 84 -28.10 22.18 0.86
N HIS A 85 -27.97 23.46 0.54
CA HIS A 85 -28.98 24.14 -0.27
C HIS A 85 -28.85 23.76 -1.75
N ALA A 86 -27.63 23.48 -2.22
CA ALA A 86 -27.40 22.96 -3.56
C ALA A 86 -27.75 21.46 -3.65
N SER A 87 -28.28 21.04 -4.79
CA SER A 87 -28.44 19.62 -5.12
C SER A 87 -27.07 19.00 -5.34
N LEU A 88 -26.68 18.04 -4.51
CA LEU A 88 -25.36 17.41 -4.58
C LEU A 88 -25.11 16.73 -5.93
N GLU A 89 -26.13 16.11 -6.51
CA GLU A 89 -26.03 15.44 -7.82
C GLU A 89 -25.79 16.43 -8.97
N GLU A 90 -26.41 17.61 -8.91
CA GLU A 90 -26.25 18.65 -9.94
C GLU A 90 -24.84 19.26 -9.93
N VAL A 91 -24.23 19.37 -8.75
CA VAL A 91 -22.91 19.99 -8.59
C VAL A 91 -21.76 18.98 -8.52
N LYS A 92 -22.05 17.67 -8.57
CA LYS A 92 -21.07 16.58 -8.39
C LYS A 92 -19.83 16.78 -9.28
N GLY A 93 -20.03 16.98 -10.57
CA GLY A 93 -18.92 17.12 -11.53
C GLY A 93 -18.10 18.40 -11.33
N GLU A 94 -18.66 19.46 -10.75
CA GLU A 94 -17.89 20.65 -10.38
C GLU A 94 -17.04 20.39 -9.14
N ILE A 95 -17.61 19.72 -8.13
CA ILE A 95 -16.89 19.36 -6.91
C ILE A 95 -15.75 18.39 -7.23
N GLU A 96 -15.98 17.40 -8.08
CA GLU A 96 -14.96 16.43 -8.51
C GLU A 96 -13.77 17.13 -9.17
N ARG A 97 -14.05 18.02 -10.15
CA ARG A 97 -13.00 18.81 -10.82
C ARG A 97 -12.23 19.69 -9.85
N GLU A 98 -12.91 20.36 -8.93
CA GLU A 98 -12.25 21.25 -7.97
C GLU A 98 -11.44 20.47 -6.91
N TYR A 99 -11.93 19.29 -6.51
CA TYR A 99 -11.23 18.35 -5.65
C TYR A 99 -9.92 17.87 -6.30
N GLU A 100 -10.01 17.42 -7.55
CA GLU A 100 -8.85 17.01 -8.33
C GLU A 100 -7.86 18.16 -8.56
N ALA A 101 -8.35 19.37 -8.86
CA ALA A 101 -7.51 20.55 -9.02
C ALA A 101 -6.76 20.90 -7.72
N SER A 102 -7.43 20.78 -6.57
CA SER A 102 -6.78 21.00 -5.28
C SER A 102 -5.72 19.94 -4.98
N LEU A 103 -6.03 18.66 -5.22
CA LEU A 103 -5.06 17.57 -5.05
C LEU A 103 -3.86 17.72 -6.00
N ALA A 104 -4.05 18.19 -7.23
CA ALA A 104 -2.95 18.45 -8.17
C ALA A 104 -1.95 19.48 -7.62
N VAL A 105 -2.40 20.42 -6.79
CA VAL A 105 -1.53 21.39 -6.09
C VAL A 105 -0.94 20.78 -4.81
N LEU A 106 -1.73 20.05 -4.05
CA LEU A 106 -1.36 19.60 -2.71
C LEU A 106 -0.45 18.36 -2.69
N LEU A 107 -0.62 17.43 -3.64
CA LEU A 107 0.18 16.20 -3.69
C LEU A 107 1.69 16.49 -3.89
N PRO A 108 2.11 17.38 -4.81
CA PRO A 108 3.51 17.79 -4.90
C PRO A 108 4.03 18.43 -3.61
N ILE A 109 3.24 19.28 -2.94
CA ILE A 109 3.64 19.92 -1.68
C ILE A 109 3.81 18.87 -0.58
N LYS A 110 2.91 17.89 -0.50
CA LYS A 110 2.97 16.79 0.46
C LYS A 110 4.25 15.97 0.26
N LEU A 111 4.61 15.66 -0.98
CA LEU A 111 5.85 14.95 -1.31
C LEU A 111 7.09 15.77 -0.92
N GLN A 112 7.09 17.08 -1.19
CA GLN A 112 8.19 17.98 -0.81
C GLN A 112 8.35 18.06 0.72
N LEU A 113 7.25 18.10 1.47
CA LEU A 113 7.29 18.05 2.94
C LEU A 113 7.94 16.77 3.43
N ALA A 114 7.52 15.60 2.92
CA ALA A 114 8.09 14.31 3.29
C ALA A 114 9.60 14.24 2.96
N SER A 115 9.99 14.69 1.76
CA SER A 115 11.39 14.68 1.32
C SER A 115 12.26 15.61 2.16
N THR A 116 11.72 16.77 2.55
CA THR A 116 12.45 17.75 3.38
C THR A 116 12.62 17.23 4.81
N ASP A 117 11.59 16.60 5.38
CA ASP A 117 11.63 15.95 6.70
C ASP A 117 12.70 14.85 6.74
N THR A 118 12.69 13.92 5.78
CA THR A 118 13.72 12.87 5.65
C THR A 118 15.13 13.46 5.50
N LEU A 119 15.30 14.55 4.74
CA LEU A 119 16.61 15.21 4.58
C LEU A 119 17.08 15.86 5.89
N ILE A 120 16.17 16.51 6.62
CA ILE A 120 16.49 17.09 7.94
C ILE A 120 16.96 16.00 8.89
N ASP A 121 16.24 14.88 8.97
CA ASP A 121 16.61 13.77 9.85
C ASP A 121 18.00 13.22 9.52
N LYS A 122 18.32 13.01 8.24
CA LYS A 122 19.66 12.59 7.80
C LYS A 122 20.75 13.58 8.19
N ILE A 123 20.51 14.87 8.01
CA ILE A 123 21.46 15.91 8.41
C ILE A 123 21.63 15.93 9.93
N VAL A 124 20.55 15.75 10.68
CA VAL A 124 20.57 15.67 12.15
C VAL A 124 21.41 14.48 12.60
N TYR A 125 21.22 13.29 12.03
CA TYR A 125 22.05 12.11 12.34
C TYR A 125 23.53 12.38 12.06
N GLN A 126 23.84 12.99 10.91
CA GLN A 126 25.21 13.36 10.55
C GLN A 126 25.82 14.39 11.50
N LEU A 127 25.05 15.39 11.94
CA LEU A 127 25.49 16.42 12.88
C LEU A 127 25.82 15.84 14.26
N TYR A 128 25.06 14.85 14.70
CA TYR A 128 25.34 14.12 15.94
C TYR A 128 26.38 13.01 15.77
N GLY A 129 26.84 12.74 14.54
CA GLY A 129 27.82 11.70 14.25
C GLY A 129 27.29 10.29 14.53
N LEU A 130 25.98 10.08 14.35
CA LEU A 130 25.35 8.80 14.66
C LEU A 130 25.80 7.70 13.68
N THR A 131 26.01 6.52 14.24
CA THR A 131 26.25 5.28 13.51
C THR A 131 24.94 4.66 13.02
N ASP A 132 25.02 3.75 12.05
CA ASP A 132 23.84 3.03 11.54
C ASP A 132 23.06 2.31 12.66
N ALA A 133 23.77 1.76 13.65
CA ALA A 133 23.15 1.10 14.80
C ALA A 133 22.39 2.09 15.71
N GLU A 134 22.93 3.30 15.91
CA GLU A 134 22.24 4.34 16.68
C GLU A 134 21.01 4.88 15.93
N ILE A 135 21.08 4.99 14.60
CA ILE A 135 19.94 5.35 13.77
C ILE A 135 18.87 4.26 13.82
N GLU A 136 19.24 2.98 13.73
CA GLU A 136 18.32 1.85 13.86
C GLU A 136 17.59 1.87 15.22
N ILE A 137 18.30 2.18 16.32
CA ILE A 137 17.70 2.33 17.65
C ILE A 137 16.65 3.46 17.70
N ILE A 138 16.86 4.55 16.95
CA ILE A 138 15.94 5.71 16.92
C ILE A 138 14.70 5.42 16.06
N GLU A 139 14.88 4.81 14.89
CA GLU A 139 13.81 4.60 13.92
C GLU A 139 12.98 3.33 14.20
N CYS A 140 13.58 2.30 14.79
CA CYS A 140 12.91 1.02 15.04
C CYS A 140 11.61 1.16 15.85
N PRO A 141 11.54 1.85 17.01
CA PRO A 141 10.30 1.97 17.77
C PRO A 141 9.16 2.62 16.98
N GLN A 142 9.48 3.59 16.11
CA GLN A 142 8.49 4.32 15.32
C GLN A 142 7.96 3.44 14.19
N TYR A 143 8.84 2.66 13.57
CA TYR A 143 8.48 1.64 12.60
C TYR A 143 7.60 0.55 13.23
N GLU A 144 7.98 0.01 14.39
CA GLU A 144 7.19 -1.02 15.10
C GLU A 144 5.80 -0.52 15.48
N GLN A 145 5.70 0.72 15.97
CA GLN A 145 4.43 1.36 16.28
C GLN A 145 3.57 1.53 15.03
N ALA A 146 4.15 1.94 13.90
CA ALA A 146 3.42 2.09 12.65
C ALA A 146 2.83 0.77 12.16
N LEU A 147 3.56 -0.35 12.30
CA LEU A 147 3.04 -1.68 11.98
C LEU A 147 1.87 -2.08 12.90
N ALA A 148 1.98 -1.80 14.20
CA ALA A 148 0.92 -2.09 15.16
C ALA A 148 -0.33 -1.25 14.90
N ASP A 149 -0.17 0.06 14.66
CA ASP A 149 -1.26 0.98 14.33
C ASP A 149 -1.95 0.57 13.03
N ALA A 150 -1.18 0.18 12.00
CA ALA A 150 -1.73 -0.31 10.75
C ALA A 150 -2.62 -1.54 10.97
N LYS A 151 -2.18 -2.51 11.77
CA LYS A 151 -2.99 -3.68 12.13
C LYS A 151 -4.25 -3.28 12.88
N GLN A 152 -4.15 -2.44 13.91
CA GLN A 152 -5.31 -1.98 14.67
C GLN A 152 -6.34 -1.27 13.79
N GLN A 153 -5.89 -0.45 12.84
CA GLN A 153 -6.77 0.22 11.88
C GLN A 153 -7.51 -0.77 10.99
N VAL A 154 -6.83 -1.81 10.46
CA VAL A 154 -7.45 -2.86 9.65
C VAL A 154 -8.49 -3.64 10.45
N LEU A 155 -8.19 -4.00 11.70
CA LEU A 155 -9.13 -4.70 12.59
C LEU A 155 -10.36 -3.85 12.94
N GLY A 156 -10.18 -2.53 13.04
CA GLY A 156 -11.25 -1.59 13.33
C GLY A 156 -12.13 -1.24 12.12
N ASP A 157 -11.71 -1.58 10.91
CA ASP A 157 -12.40 -1.24 9.67
C ASP A 157 -13.50 -2.25 9.35
N LYS A 158 -14.75 -1.82 9.47
CA LYS A 158 -15.94 -2.65 9.22
C LYS A 158 -16.28 -2.77 7.73
N GLU A 159 -15.65 -1.96 6.87
CA GLU A 159 -15.85 -2.00 5.42
C GLU A 159 -15.00 -3.12 4.78
N LEU A 160 -13.96 -3.60 5.47
CA LEU A 160 -13.13 -4.73 5.04
C LEU A 160 -13.78 -6.07 5.38
N THR A 161 -14.49 -6.62 4.39
CA THR A 161 -15.37 -7.79 4.55
C THR A 161 -14.71 -9.14 4.30
N ASP A 162 -13.56 -9.19 3.62
CA ASP A 162 -12.86 -10.42 3.27
C ASP A 162 -11.36 -10.35 3.55
N ASP A 163 -10.71 -11.52 3.58
CA ASP A 163 -9.33 -11.70 4.01
C ASP A 163 -8.32 -11.04 3.05
N ASP A 164 -8.58 -11.08 1.74
CA ASP A 164 -7.74 -10.43 0.73
C ASP A 164 -7.80 -8.91 0.90
N ALA A 165 -9.01 -8.33 1.05
CA ALA A 165 -9.17 -6.89 1.27
C ALA A 165 -8.46 -6.41 2.55
N ARG A 166 -8.48 -7.22 3.61
CA ARG A 166 -7.75 -6.93 4.86
C ARG A 166 -6.25 -7.02 4.70
N ALA A 167 -5.76 -8.05 4.02
CA ALA A 167 -4.33 -8.19 3.73
C ALA A 167 -3.81 -7.04 2.86
N ASP A 168 -4.58 -6.64 1.85
CA ASP A 168 -4.26 -5.50 0.98
C ASP A 168 -4.23 -4.19 1.76
N ALA A 169 -5.24 -3.93 2.59
CA ALA A 169 -5.27 -2.75 3.45
C ALA A 169 -4.09 -2.73 4.43
N LEU A 170 -3.71 -3.88 5.00
CA LEU A 170 -2.55 -3.97 5.88
C LEU A 170 -1.24 -3.72 5.11
N ALA A 171 -1.10 -4.29 3.92
CA ALA A 171 0.07 -4.08 3.06
C ALA A 171 0.22 -2.61 2.68
N GLU A 172 -0.85 -1.95 2.22
CA GLU A 172 -0.86 -0.54 1.84
C GLU A 172 -0.47 0.37 3.02
N LYS A 173 -1.07 0.15 4.20
CA LYS A 173 -0.77 0.94 5.40
C LYS A 173 0.65 0.75 5.89
N THR A 174 1.22 -0.44 5.73
CA THR A 174 2.58 -0.75 6.19
C THR A 174 3.65 -0.40 5.15
N LEU A 175 3.28 -0.21 3.88
CA LEU A 175 4.21 0.13 2.80
C LEU A 175 4.97 1.43 3.11
N VAL A 176 4.27 2.48 3.55
CA VAL A 176 4.92 3.76 3.84
C VAL A 176 5.91 3.65 5.00
N ALA A 177 5.57 2.89 6.05
CA ALA A 177 6.47 2.65 7.17
C ALA A 177 7.75 1.94 6.71
N ARG A 178 7.62 0.97 5.79
CA ARG A 178 8.77 0.26 5.20
C ARG A 178 9.61 1.15 4.30
N GLN A 179 9.00 1.98 3.45
CA GLN A 179 9.73 2.94 2.62
C GLN A 179 10.53 3.91 3.48
N ARG A 180 9.91 4.44 4.54
CA ARG A 180 10.59 5.31 5.51
C ARG A 180 11.77 4.60 6.18
N LEU A 181 11.60 3.35 6.59
CA LEU A 181 12.68 2.54 7.14
C LEU A 181 13.84 2.43 6.14
N GLN A 182 13.56 2.07 4.88
CA GLN A 182 14.55 1.96 3.82
C GLN A 182 15.29 3.26 3.52
N GLU A 183 14.62 4.40 3.65
CA GLU A 183 15.24 5.70 3.44
C GLU A 183 16.21 6.09 4.55
N ARG A 184 16.00 5.60 5.78
CA ARG A 184 16.65 6.12 7.00
C ARG A 184 17.62 5.14 7.64
N VAL A 185 17.33 3.85 7.58
CA VAL A 185 18.13 2.79 8.20
C VAL A 185 18.96 2.09 7.12
N ASN A 186 20.21 1.76 7.44
CA ASN A 186 21.03 0.95 6.56
C ASN A 186 20.57 -0.51 6.61
N LEU A 187 19.99 -0.99 5.51
CA LEU A 187 19.45 -2.35 5.37
C LEU A 187 20.37 -3.30 4.58
N ALA A 188 21.66 -2.99 4.45
CA ALA A 188 22.59 -3.81 3.65
C ALA A 188 22.65 -5.28 4.12
N VAL A 189 22.49 -5.54 5.41
CA VAL A 189 22.44 -6.91 5.96
C VAL A 189 21.19 -7.65 5.49
N ASP A 190 20.05 -6.96 5.46
CA ASP A 190 18.75 -7.54 5.07
C ASP A 190 18.68 -7.75 3.55
N GLU A 191 19.24 -6.83 2.78
CA GLU A 191 19.41 -6.99 1.33
C GLU A 191 20.33 -8.17 0.99
N ALA A 192 21.43 -8.34 1.73
CA ALA A 192 22.33 -9.47 1.54
C ALA A 192 21.65 -10.81 1.88
N ALA A 193 20.88 -10.85 2.98
CA ALA A 193 20.11 -12.03 3.37
C ALA A 193 19.06 -12.42 2.30
N LEU A 194 18.41 -11.42 1.69
CA LEU A 194 17.48 -11.66 0.58
C LEU A 194 18.21 -12.16 -0.66
N ALA A 195 19.34 -11.55 -1.04
CA ALA A 195 20.13 -11.94 -2.21
C ALA A 195 20.79 -13.32 -2.08
N GLU A 196 21.10 -13.75 -0.86
CA GLU A 196 21.56 -15.12 -0.58
C GLU A 196 20.43 -16.14 -0.75
N ALA A 197 19.20 -15.76 -0.37
CA ALA A 197 18.06 -16.65 -0.37
C ALA A 197 17.25 -16.67 -1.68
N LEU A 198 17.43 -15.68 -2.55
CA LEU A 198 16.74 -15.57 -3.84
C LEU A 198 17.76 -15.23 -4.94
N SER A 199 17.93 -16.12 -5.91
CA SER A 199 18.91 -15.93 -6.98
C SER A 199 18.52 -14.79 -7.92
N GLY A 200 19.31 -13.72 -7.92
CA GLY A 200 19.03 -12.51 -8.70
C GLY A 200 17.86 -11.75 -8.09
N VAL A 201 18.11 -10.53 -7.60
CA VAL A 201 17.07 -9.68 -6.97
C VAL A 201 16.74 -8.46 -7.81
N GLU A 202 17.47 -8.26 -8.92
CA GLU A 202 17.36 -7.11 -9.82
C GLU A 202 16.09 -7.15 -10.68
N TRP A 203 15.41 -8.29 -10.76
CA TRP A 203 14.15 -8.44 -11.50
C TRP A 203 12.91 -8.15 -10.66
N LEU A 204 13.08 -7.95 -9.34
CA LEU A 204 12.00 -7.56 -8.44
C LEU A 204 11.53 -6.15 -8.77
N THR A 205 10.23 -5.90 -8.65
CA THR A 205 9.72 -4.52 -8.65
C THR A 205 10.18 -3.81 -7.38
N ASP A 206 10.26 -2.48 -7.44
CA ASP A 206 10.63 -1.66 -6.27
C ASP A 206 9.72 -1.96 -5.07
N GLU A 207 8.41 -2.08 -5.29
CA GLU A 207 7.44 -2.39 -4.24
C GLU A 207 7.64 -3.80 -3.64
N ALA A 208 7.83 -4.82 -4.49
CA ALA A 208 8.11 -6.18 -4.00
C ALA A 208 9.41 -6.21 -3.19
N ARG A 209 10.45 -5.50 -3.65
CA ARG A 209 11.71 -5.35 -2.92
C ARG A 209 11.51 -4.63 -1.58
N THR A 210 10.69 -3.58 -1.52
CA THR A 210 10.33 -2.91 -0.26
C THR A 210 9.68 -3.85 0.74
N PHE A 211 8.73 -4.68 0.29
CA PHE A 211 8.12 -5.66 1.17
C PHE A 211 9.10 -6.74 1.65
N LEU A 212 9.89 -7.32 0.74
CA LEU A 212 10.82 -8.39 1.07
C LEU A 212 11.93 -7.93 2.01
N VAL A 213 12.61 -6.82 1.69
CA VAL A 213 13.71 -6.30 2.53
C VAL A 213 13.19 -5.85 3.89
N GLY A 214 12.02 -5.21 3.95
CA GLY A 214 11.38 -4.87 5.22
C GLY A 214 11.02 -6.10 6.06
N ALA A 215 10.60 -7.20 5.41
CA ALA A 215 10.30 -8.45 6.11
C ALA A 215 11.57 -9.17 6.61
N GLU A 216 12.67 -9.14 5.86
CA GLU A 216 13.99 -9.63 6.34
C GLU A 216 14.45 -8.82 7.56
N TYR A 217 14.28 -7.49 7.53
CA TYR A 217 14.55 -6.62 8.68
C TYR A 217 13.71 -6.99 9.90
N ASP A 218 12.40 -7.21 9.73
CA ASP A 218 11.51 -7.66 10.80
C ASP A 218 12.01 -8.97 11.41
N LEU A 219 12.39 -9.95 10.59
CA LEU A 219 12.92 -11.22 11.06
C LEU A 219 14.23 -11.05 11.82
N ARG A 220 15.11 -10.13 11.43
CA ARG A 220 16.38 -9.91 12.13
C ARG A 220 16.17 -9.20 13.46
N THR A 221 15.38 -8.14 13.49
CA THR A 221 15.39 -7.15 14.58
C THR A 221 14.21 -7.25 15.54
N ARG A 222 13.03 -7.68 15.06
CA ARG A 222 11.79 -7.58 15.81
C ARG A 222 11.77 -8.56 16.99
N PRO A 223 11.49 -8.13 18.23
CA PRO A 223 11.43 -9.04 19.37
C PRO A 223 10.42 -10.19 19.16
N ALA A 224 10.78 -11.40 19.58
CA ALA A 224 9.99 -12.62 19.32
C ALA A 224 8.58 -12.59 19.93
N GLN A 225 8.36 -11.80 20.97
CA GLN A 225 7.05 -11.60 21.61
C GLN A 225 6.12 -10.64 20.87
N LEU A 226 6.62 -9.88 19.89
CA LEU A 226 5.79 -9.00 19.08
C LEU A 226 5.12 -9.77 17.96
N ASP A 227 4.05 -9.19 17.45
CA ASP A 227 3.25 -9.75 16.38
C ASP A 227 3.93 -9.60 15.01
N PHE A 228 3.97 -10.69 14.24
CA PHE A 228 4.57 -10.78 12.90
C PHE A 228 3.53 -10.79 11.76
N SER A 229 2.24 -10.48 12.02
CA SER A 229 1.22 -10.39 10.96
C SER A 229 1.61 -9.52 9.77
N ALA A 230 2.18 -8.34 10.03
CA ALA A 230 2.62 -7.44 8.97
C ALA A 230 3.76 -8.03 8.13
N THR A 231 4.65 -8.82 8.73
CA THR A 231 5.76 -9.52 8.06
C THR A 231 5.22 -10.63 7.16
N VAL A 232 4.25 -11.43 7.63
CA VAL A 232 3.56 -12.45 6.82
C VAL A 232 2.87 -11.82 5.61
N VAL A 233 2.13 -10.73 5.83
CA VAL A 233 1.45 -10.01 4.74
C VAL A 233 2.45 -9.41 3.75
N ALA A 234 3.62 -8.94 4.20
CA ALA A 234 4.65 -8.44 3.30
C ALA A 234 5.15 -9.52 2.32
N TYR A 235 5.47 -10.72 2.80
CA TYR A 235 5.86 -11.83 1.93
C TYR A 235 4.76 -12.20 0.93
N ALA A 236 3.50 -12.25 1.38
CA ALA A 236 2.36 -12.49 0.49
C ALA A 236 2.17 -11.40 -0.56
N LYS A 237 2.33 -10.13 -0.17
CA LYS A 237 2.19 -9.00 -1.10
C LYS A 237 3.31 -8.96 -2.13
N ALA A 238 4.54 -9.30 -1.75
CA ALA A 238 5.64 -9.44 -2.70
C ALA A 238 5.35 -10.50 -3.76
N VAL A 239 4.81 -11.66 -3.36
CA VAL A 239 4.36 -12.70 -4.30
C VAL A 239 3.26 -12.19 -5.23
N GLU A 240 2.25 -11.51 -4.68
CA GLU A 240 1.16 -10.93 -5.48
C GLU A 240 1.68 -9.95 -6.54
N GLN A 241 2.55 -9.01 -6.13
CA GLN A 241 3.13 -8.02 -7.01
C GLN A 241 3.94 -8.68 -8.14
N MET A 242 4.75 -9.68 -7.81
CA MET A 242 5.56 -10.37 -8.81
C MET A 242 4.73 -11.26 -9.73
N LEU A 243 3.70 -11.96 -9.23
CA LEU A 243 2.77 -12.72 -10.08
C LEU A 243 2.01 -11.81 -11.03
N GLY A 244 1.47 -10.70 -10.51
CA GLY A 244 0.80 -9.67 -11.28
C GLY A 244 1.71 -9.17 -12.40
N LYS A 245 2.94 -8.78 -12.05
CA LYS A 245 3.88 -8.20 -13.00
C LYS A 245 4.42 -9.19 -14.03
N ARG A 246 4.82 -10.37 -13.58
CA ARG A 246 5.59 -11.33 -14.41
C ARG A 246 4.67 -12.19 -15.26
N LEU A 247 3.54 -12.64 -14.72
CA LEU A 247 2.63 -13.53 -15.43
C LEU A 247 1.46 -12.78 -16.04
N PHE A 248 0.67 -12.08 -15.21
CA PHE A 248 -0.64 -11.56 -15.63
C PHE A 248 -0.56 -10.32 -16.52
N GLU A 249 0.22 -9.31 -16.13
CA GLU A 249 0.41 -8.10 -16.94
C GLU A 249 1.02 -8.45 -18.30
N ARG A 250 2.05 -9.31 -18.31
CA ARG A 250 2.65 -9.76 -19.57
C ARG A 250 1.70 -10.61 -20.39
N PHE A 251 0.89 -11.49 -19.77
CA PHE A 251 -0.17 -12.18 -20.49
C PHE A 251 -1.13 -11.19 -21.17
N ARG A 252 -1.56 -10.15 -20.46
CA ARG A 252 -2.47 -9.13 -20.99
C ARG A 252 -1.87 -8.36 -22.16
N THR A 253 -0.57 -8.04 -22.12
CA THR A 253 0.08 -7.18 -23.12
C THR A 253 0.75 -7.93 -24.27
N GLU A 254 1.26 -9.14 -24.03
CA GLU A 254 2.12 -9.87 -24.97
C GLU A 254 1.42 -11.07 -25.62
N SER A 255 0.36 -11.62 -25.02
CA SER A 255 -0.22 -12.88 -25.50
C SER A 255 -1.03 -12.76 -26.79
N GLY A 256 -1.59 -11.57 -27.05
CA GLY A 256 -2.60 -11.32 -28.08
C GLY A 256 -4.02 -11.77 -27.70
N ALA A 257 -4.22 -12.28 -26.48
CA ALA A 257 -5.53 -12.69 -25.98
C ALA A 257 -6.40 -11.50 -25.58
N THR A 258 -7.71 -11.70 -25.60
CA THR A 258 -8.74 -10.76 -25.17
C THR A 258 -9.49 -11.32 -23.95
N ALA A 259 -10.37 -10.52 -23.35
CA ALA A 259 -11.26 -11.02 -22.29
C ALA A 259 -12.10 -12.23 -22.76
N GLY A 260 -12.47 -12.31 -24.05
CA GLY A 260 -13.25 -13.44 -24.59
C GLY A 260 -12.51 -14.79 -24.53
N ASP A 261 -11.18 -14.77 -24.46
CA ASP A 261 -10.33 -15.95 -24.41
C ASP A 261 -10.19 -16.50 -22.97
N CYS A 262 -10.54 -15.70 -21.97
CA CYS A 262 -10.47 -16.04 -20.55
C CYS A 262 -11.80 -16.64 -20.05
N LYS A 263 -11.76 -17.57 -19.09
CA LYS A 263 -12.97 -18.20 -18.52
C LYS A 263 -13.34 -17.64 -17.15
N ASN A 264 -12.35 -17.21 -16.37
CA ASN A 264 -12.53 -16.61 -15.06
C ASN A 264 -12.95 -15.15 -15.20
N LYS A 265 -14.02 -14.77 -14.49
CA LYS A 265 -14.57 -13.40 -14.54
C LYS A 265 -13.56 -12.35 -14.08
N PHE A 266 -12.75 -12.63 -13.05
CA PHE A 266 -11.72 -11.69 -12.59
C PHE A 266 -10.62 -11.52 -13.62
N LEU A 267 -10.21 -12.59 -14.29
CA LEU A 267 -9.25 -12.50 -15.39
C LEU A 267 -9.82 -11.69 -16.57
N GLN A 268 -11.10 -11.88 -16.90
CA GLN A 268 -11.78 -11.07 -17.93
C GLN A 268 -11.79 -9.58 -17.58
N GLU A 269 -12.18 -9.23 -16.36
CA GLU A 269 -12.18 -7.84 -15.88
C GLU A 269 -10.77 -7.23 -15.86
N PHE A 270 -9.75 -8.03 -15.53
CA PHE A 270 -8.35 -7.62 -15.58
C PHE A 270 -7.86 -7.37 -17.02
N MET A 271 -8.22 -8.24 -17.97
CA MET A 271 -7.91 -8.06 -19.39
C MET A 271 -8.53 -6.78 -19.97
N ASP A 272 -9.71 -6.41 -19.47
CA ASP A 272 -10.43 -5.17 -19.85
C ASP A 272 -9.96 -3.93 -19.06
N ASP A 273 -8.93 -4.03 -18.21
CA ASP A 273 -8.42 -2.96 -17.35
C ASP A 273 -9.47 -2.39 -16.36
N LYS A 274 -10.44 -3.21 -15.95
CA LYS A 274 -11.51 -2.84 -15.02
C LYS A 274 -11.19 -3.18 -13.56
N ARG A 275 -10.20 -4.04 -13.33
CA ARG A 275 -9.90 -4.60 -12.00
C ARG A 275 -8.45 -5.06 -11.90
N HIS A 276 -7.85 -4.88 -10.72
CA HIS A 276 -6.60 -5.54 -10.34
C HIS A 276 -6.89 -6.94 -9.77
N LEU A 277 -5.96 -7.88 -10.00
CA LEU A 277 -6.05 -9.22 -9.41
C LEU A 277 -5.43 -9.18 -8.00
N THR A 278 -6.12 -9.78 -7.04
CA THR A 278 -5.57 -10.12 -5.71
C THR A 278 -4.92 -11.49 -5.75
N LEU A 279 -4.07 -11.81 -4.78
CA LEU A 279 -3.39 -13.09 -4.68
C LEU A 279 -4.37 -14.26 -4.57
N GLY A 280 -5.51 -14.08 -3.88
CA GLY A 280 -6.58 -15.08 -3.85
C GLY A 280 -7.16 -15.34 -5.24
N SER A 281 -7.45 -14.29 -6.00
CA SER A 281 -7.95 -14.43 -7.38
C SER A 281 -6.90 -15.06 -8.32
N MET A 282 -5.63 -14.67 -8.19
CA MET A 282 -4.51 -15.24 -8.96
C MET A 282 -4.37 -16.74 -8.68
N SER A 283 -4.43 -17.15 -7.40
CA SER A 283 -4.36 -18.56 -7.01
C SER A 283 -5.43 -19.41 -7.71
N ILE A 284 -6.68 -18.94 -7.73
CA ILE A 284 -7.79 -19.62 -8.43
C ILE A 284 -7.53 -19.70 -9.94
N ILE A 285 -7.03 -18.62 -10.54
CA ILE A 285 -6.80 -18.52 -11.99
C ILE A 285 -5.68 -19.46 -12.43
N VAL A 286 -4.53 -19.46 -11.75
CA VAL A 286 -3.37 -20.30 -12.12
C VAL A 286 -3.69 -21.79 -11.97
N GLN A 287 -4.46 -22.18 -10.95
CA GLN A 287 -4.89 -23.57 -10.76
C GLN A 287 -5.90 -24.05 -11.82
N SER A 288 -6.59 -23.15 -12.50
CA SER A 288 -7.61 -23.51 -13.47
C SER A 288 -7.01 -24.11 -14.75
N SER A 289 -7.38 -25.35 -15.07
CA SER A 289 -7.07 -25.98 -16.36
C SER A 289 -7.88 -25.39 -17.52
N LYS A 290 -8.90 -24.58 -17.23
CA LYS A 290 -9.79 -23.98 -18.24
C LYS A 290 -9.24 -22.70 -18.85
N GLU A 291 -8.23 -22.08 -18.24
CA GLU A 291 -7.55 -20.89 -18.77
C GLU A 291 -6.51 -21.28 -19.82
N THR A 292 -6.99 -21.86 -20.93
CA THR A 292 -6.14 -22.42 -21.98
C THR A 292 -5.27 -21.36 -22.67
N ALA A 293 -5.78 -20.12 -22.82
CA ALA A 293 -5.01 -19.02 -23.38
C ALA A 293 -3.84 -18.60 -22.48
N LEU A 294 -4.08 -18.51 -21.17
CA LEU A 294 -3.03 -18.21 -20.19
C LEU A 294 -1.97 -19.31 -20.16
N ARG A 295 -2.40 -20.58 -20.16
CA ARG A 295 -1.50 -21.74 -20.20
C ARG A 295 -0.64 -21.77 -21.46
N ALA A 296 -1.26 -21.61 -22.64
CA ALA A 296 -0.55 -21.55 -23.91
C ALA A 296 0.40 -20.34 -24.00
N TYR A 297 0.08 -19.22 -23.35
CA TYR A 297 1.02 -18.11 -23.22
C TYR A 297 2.20 -18.47 -22.31
N ALA A 298 1.93 -19.01 -21.13
CA ALA A 298 2.97 -19.38 -20.19
C ALA A 298 3.92 -20.46 -20.76
N ASP A 299 3.41 -21.46 -21.48
CA ASP A 299 4.22 -22.47 -22.19
C ASP A 299 5.20 -21.88 -23.21
N ARG A 300 4.90 -20.70 -23.76
CA ARG A 300 5.79 -19.98 -24.70
C ARG A 300 6.86 -19.15 -24.00
N VAL A 301 6.58 -18.67 -22.80
CA VAL A 301 7.41 -17.65 -22.11
C VAL A 301 8.25 -18.26 -20.98
N TYR A 302 7.73 -19.27 -20.30
CA TYR A 302 8.37 -19.91 -19.18
C TYR A 302 8.90 -21.28 -19.58
N VAL A 303 10.14 -21.57 -19.17
CA VAL A 303 10.73 -22.89 -19.35
C VAL A 303 9.97 -23.87 -18.46
N GLN A 304 9.44 -24.94 -19.07
CA GLN A 304 8.69 -26.00 -18.36
C GLN A 304 7.53 -25.45 -17.51
N ALA A 305 6.70 -24.58 -18.10
CA ALA A 305 5.58 -23.93 -17.39
C ALA A 305 4.61 -24.93 -16.74
N ASP A 306 4.48 -26.14 -17.29
CA ASP A 306 3.73 -27.26 -16.73
C ASP A 306 4.26 -27.70 -15.36
N ALA A 307 5.57 -27.63 -15.15
CA ALA A 307 6.22 -27.93 -13.88
C ALA A 307 6.37 -26.69 -12.98
N THR A 308 6.85 -25.57 -13.53
CA THR A 308 7.25 -24.38 -12.76
C THR A 308 6.06 -23.50 -12.37
N ILE A 309 5.08 -23.33 -13.26
CA ILE A 309 3.91 -22.47 -13.02
C ILE A 309 2.69 -23.29 -12.62
N PHE A 310 2.33 -24.31 -13.38
CA PHE A 310 1.04 -25.00 -13.23
C PHE A 310 1.10 -26.33 -12.46
N GLY A 311 2.30 -26.81 -12.14
CA GLY A 311 2.51 -28.10 -11.47
C GLY A 311 2.22 -28.05 -9.96
N ASP A 312 2.10 -29.23 -9.35
CA ASP A 312 1.87 -29.39 -7.91
C ASP A 312 3.05 -28.88 -7.06
N GLU A 313 4.26 -28.94 -7.60
CA GLU A 313 5.45 -28.32 -6.99
C GLU A 313 5.75 -26.93 -7.56
N GLY A 314 4.93 -26.46 -8.51
CA GLY A 314 5.05 -25.15 -9.15
C GLY A 314 4.30 -24.05 -8.39
N VAL A 315 4.20 -22.87 -8.99
CA VAL A 315 3.45 -21.73 -8.44
C VAL A 315 2.02 -22.12 -8.07
N ALA A 316 1.30 -22.85 -8.94
CA ALA A 316 -0.08 -23.28 -8.70
C ALA A 316 -0.22 -24.09 -7.42
N GLY A 317 0.63 -25.10 -7.23
CA GLY A 317 0.60 -25.97 -6.06
C GLY A 317 1.01 -25.24 -4.78
N LEU A 318 2.03 -24.38 -4.83
CA LEU A 318 2.44 -23.55 -3.70
C LEU A 318 1.35 -22.54 -3.30
N LEU A 319 0.60 -21.99 -4.25
CA LEU A 319 -0.55 -21.13 -3.99
C LEU A 319 -1.79 -21.91 -3.48
N ALA A 320 -1.83 -23.22 -3.69
CA ALA A 320 -2.90 -24.12 -3.22
C ALA A 320 -2.64 -24.70 -1.82
N ASP A 321 -1.45 -24.47 -1.25
CA ASP A 321 -1.08 -24.95 0.08
C ASP A 321 -1.99 -24.35 1.15
N LYS A 322 -2.82 -25.22 1.74
CA LYS A 322 -3.80 -24.85 2.77
C LYS A 322 -3.17 -24.24 4.02
N ALA A 323 -1.98 -24.70 4.41
CA ALA A 323 -1.30 -24.19 5.60
C ALA A 323 -0.87 -22.72 5.37
N ASN A 324 -0.36 -22.42 4.17
CA ASN A 324 0.03 -21.06 3.81
C ASN A 324 -1.19 -20.15 3.58
N ILE A 325 -2.29 -20.67 3.03
CA ILE A 325 -3.56 -19.92 2.94
C ILE A 325 -4.09 -19.57 4.34
N GLU A 326 -4.16 -20.55 5.25
CA GLU A 326 -4.63 -20.32 6.62
C GLU A 326 -3.73 -19.34 7.38
N LEU A 327 -2.42 -19.45 7.22
CA LEU A 327 -1.43 -18.54 7.79
C LEU A 327 -1.66 -17.09 7.32
N ARG A 328 -1.84 -16.88 6.02
CA ARG A 328 -2.12 -15.55 5.45
C ARG A 328 -3.46 -14.99 5.95
N ASN A 329 -4.50 -15.82 6.02
CA ASN A 329 -5.80 -15.38 6.52
C ASN A 329 -5.68 -14.99 8.00
N ARG A 330 -5.02 -15.79 8.84
CA ARG A 330 -4.73 -15.43 10.25
C ARG A 330 -4.00 -14.10 10.36
N ALA A 331 -3.06 -13.80 9.47
CA ALA A 331 -2.31 -12.55 9.46
C ALA A 331 -3.20 -11.31 9.27
N ALA A 332 -4.29 -11.45 8.51
CA ALA A 332 -5.26 -10.40 8.22
C ALA A 332 -6.32 -10.21 9.34
N HIS A 333 -6.29 -11.04 10.38
CA HIS A 333 -7.24 -11.04 11.50
C HIS A 333 -6.55 -10.74 12.84
N ASP A 334 -7.33 -10.78 13.93
CA ASP A 334 -6.90 -10.46 15.31
C ASP A 334 -5.95 -11.52 15.92
N THR A 335 -5.43 -12.43 15.09
CA THR A 335 -4.48 -13.44 15.56
C THR A 335 -3.09 -12.83 15.66
N VAL A 336 -2.41 -13.04 16.78
CA VAL A 336 -0.98 -12.72 16.91
C VAL A 336 -0.17 -13.81 16.22
N LEU A 337 0.67 -13.43 15.26
CA LEU A 337 1.57 -14.35 14.58
C LEU A 337 2.98 -14.29 15.14
N THR A 338 3.66 -15.42 15.11
CA THR A 338 5.00 -15.62 15.67
C THR A 338 6.08 -15.43 14.62
N ARG A 339 7.34 -15.41 15.05
CA ARG A 339 8.50 -15.44 14.15
C ARG A 339 8.52 -16.70 13.29
N ASP A 340 8.12 -17.85 13.83
CA ASP A 340 8.08 -19.11 13.07
C ASP A 340 7.02 -19.07 11.96
N ASP A 341 5.85 -18.48 12.24
CA ASP A 341 4.83 -18.20 11.23
C ASP A 341 5.41 -17.31 10.10
N ALA A 342 6.22 -16.29 10.43
CA ALA A 342 6.87 -15.45 9.43
C ALA A 342 7.98 -16.17 8.63
N LEU A 343 8.76 -17.04 9.27
CA LEU A 343 9.76 -17.87 8.58
C LEU A 343 9.10 -18.86 7.61
N GLN A 344 7.93 -19.40 7.97
CA GLN A 344 7.13 -20.21 7.06
C GLN A 344 6.65 -19.40 5.85
N ALA A 345 6.12 -18.20 6.08
CA ALA A 345 5.70 -17.30 5.01
C ALA A 345 6.87 -16.90 4.10
N ARG A 346 8.07 -16.66 4.66
CA ARG A 346 9.30 -16.41 3.92
C ARG A 346 9.63 -17.56 2.99
N ALA A 347 9.73 -18.78 3.52
CA ALA A 347 10.09 -19.96 2.72
C ALA A 347 9.09 -20.19 1.57
N TRP A 348 7.80 -20.03 1.84
CA TRP A 348 6.75 -20.13 0.84
C TRP A 348 6.88 -19.04 -0.25
N ALA A 349 7.09 -17.79 0.14
CA ALA A 349 7.20 -16.68 -0.81
C ALA A 349 8.43 -16.83 -1.71
N LEU A 350 9.60 -17.14 -1.14
CA LEU A 350 10.82 -17.34 -1.92
C LEU A 350 10.69 -18.51 -2.89
N ALA A 351 10.09 -19.63 -2.46
CA ALA A 351 9.84 -20.77 -3.34
C ALA A 351 8.95 -20.40 -4.55
N ILE A 352 7.95 -19.54 -4.37
CA ILE A 352 7.13 -19.05 -5.50
C ILE A 352 7.95 -18.13 -6.41
N LEU A 353 8.69 -17.18 -5.83
CA LEU A 353 9.47 -16.20 -6.59
C LEU A 353 10.57 -16.85 -7.44
N GLU A 354 11.21 -17.91 -6.94
CA GLU A 354 12.20 -18.69 -7.71
C GLU A 354 11.63 -19.39 -8.96
N ARG A 355 10.30 -19.55 -9.03
CA ARG A 355 9.61 -20.23 -10.13
C ARG A 355 9.03 -19.26 -11.17
N LEU A 356 9.17 -17.94 -10.98
CA LEU A 356 8.69 -16.84 -11.85
C LEU A 356 9.82 -16.20 -12.67
#